data_AF-A0A967WTD6-F1
#
_entry.id   AF-A0A967WTD6-F1
#
_cell.length_a   1.000
_cell.length_b   1.000
_cell.length_c   1.000
_cell.angle_alpha   90.00
_cell.angle_beta   90.00
_cell.angle_gamma   90.00
#
_symmetry.space_group_name_H-M   'P 1'
#
loop_
_entity.id
_entity.type
_entity.pdbx_description
1 polymer ?
#
loop_
_entity_poly.entity_id
_entity_poly.type
_entity_poly.pdbx_seq_one_letter_code
_entity_poly.pdbx_strand_id
1 'polypeptide(L)'
;LSALDVWRDRRAILSLVGWSALIWGITVLLNQLLLWSLGIDVPLLAPLLLLVVLQIGVRVPSSPGSIGVFHYLSVLTLTLFGVEKDLAFSYGVLLHLVTYLPPSLL
;
A
#
# COMPACT_ATOMS: atom_id res chain seq x y z
N LEU A 1 20.63 -11.75 25.67
CA LEU A 1 21.39 -12.31 24.54
C LEU A 1 20.54 -13.19 23.59
N SER A 2 19.21 -13.26 23.79
CA SER A 2 18.26 -14.06 22.98
C SER A 2 17.91 -13.50 21.60
N ALA A 3 18.23 -12.23 21.32
CA ALA A 3 17.96 -11.60 20.01
C ALA A 3 18.90 -12.06 18.89
N LEU A 4 20.07 -12.63 19.25
CA LEU A 4 21.08 -13.07 18.29
C LEU A 4 20.87 -14.52 17.81
N ASP A 5 20.09 -15.33 18.53
CA ASP A 5 19.83 -16.72 18.13
C ASP A 5 18.86 -16.82 16.93
N VAL A 6 18.02 -15.80 16.69
CA VAL A 6 17.13 -15.72 15.51
C VAL A 6 17.94 -15.63 14.20
N TRP A 7 19.13 -15.04 14.24
CA TRP A 7 20.02 -14.95 13.07
C TRP A 7 20.61 -16.30 12.66
N ARG A 8 20.61 -17.27 13.57
CA ARG A 8 21.22 -18.59 13.36
C ARG A 8 20.25 -19.60 12.75
N ASP A 9 18.95 -19.32 12.85
CA ASP A 9 17.91 -20.19 12.33
C ASP A 9 17.44 -19.71 10.95
N ARG A 10 18.17 -20.15 9.91
CA ARG A 10 17.89 -19.81 8.50
C ARG A 10 16.44 -20.09 8.11
N ARG A 11 15.79 -21.06 8.76
CA ARG A 11 14.36 -21.36 8.58
C ARG A 11 13.47 -20.23 9.11
N ALA A 12 13.79 -19.64 10.26
CA ALA A 12 13.03 -18.51 10.81
C ALA A 12 13.12 -17.29 9.88
N ILE A 13 14.31 -16.97 9.37
CA ILE A 13 14.50 -15.87 8.41
C ILE A 13 13.71 -16.13 7.12
N LEU A 14 13.79 -17.33 6.55
CA LEU A 14 13.05 -17.68 5.33
C LEU A 14 11.54 -17.59 5.53
N SER A 15 11.04 -18.05 6.67
CA SER A 15 9.62 -17.92 7.03
C SER A 15 9.21 -16.46 7.16
N LEU A 16 10.00 -15.61 7.83
CA LEU A 16 9.72 -14.18 7.98
C LEU A 16 9.71 -13.44 6.64
N VAL A 17 10.68 -13.73 5.77
CA VAL A 17 10.72 -13.17 4.41
C VAL A 17 9.54 -13.66 3.59
N GLY A 18 9.17 -14.94 3.70
CA GLY A 18 8.01 -15.52 3.04
C GLY A 18 6.70 -14.84 3.48
N TRP A 19 6.49 -14.67 4.78
CA TRP A 19 5.33 -13.95 5.32
C TRP A 19 5.31 -12.47 4.88
N SER A 20 6.46 -11.81 4.88
CA SER A 20 6.56 -10.41 4.43
C SER A 20 6.21 -10.29 2.95
N ALA A 21 6.78 -11.15 2.10
CA ALA A 21 6.48 -11.18 0.67
C ALA A 21 5.00 -11.48 0.41
N LEU A 22 4.39 -12.38 1.19
CA LEU A 22 2.97 -12.70 1.09
C LEU A 22 2.09 -11.49 1.42
N ILE A 23 2.38 -10.79 2.52
CA ILE A 23 1.64 -9.58 2.91
C ILE A 23 1.72 -8.54 1.80
N TRP A 24 2.92 -8.25 1.29
CA TRP A 24 3.11 -7.27 0.23
C TRP A 24 2.41 -7.70 -1.06
N GLY A 25 2.49 -8.97 -1.42
CA GLY A 25 1.78 -9.54 -2.58
C GLY A 25 0.26 -9.39 -2.46
N ILE A 26 -0.30 -9.68 -1.29
CA ILE A 26 -1.73 -9.47 -1.03
C ILE A 26 -2.09 -7.99 -1.13
N THR A 27 -1.27 -7.08 -0.59
CA THR A 27 -1.54 -5.63 -0.69
C THR A 27 -1.52 -5.13 -2.13
N VAL A 28 -0.56 -5.59 -2.94
CA VAL A 28 -0.52 -5.25 -4.38
C VAL A 28 -1.76 -5.78 -5.09
N LEU A 29 -2.17 -7.01 -4.79
CA LEU A 29 -3.38 -7.61 -5.37
C LEU A 29 -4.62 -6.81 -4.98
N LEU A 30 -4.77 -6.40 -3.72
CA LEU A 30 -5.88 -5.55 -3.27
C LEU A 30 -5.89 -4.21 -4.01
N ASN A 31 -4.74 -3.56 -4.15
CA ASN A 31 -4.62 -2.31 -4.91
C ASN A 31 -5.05 -2.51 -6.37
N GLN A 32 -4.64 -3.61 -7.01
CA GLN A 32 -5.02 -3.95 -8.38
C GLN A 32 -6.52 -4.22 -8.53
N LEU A 33 -7.13 -4.97 -7.60
CA LEU A 33 -8.56 -5.24 -7.60
C LEU A 33 -9.38 -3.95 -7.43
N LEU A 34 -8.91 -3.04 -6.57
CA LEU A 34 -9.52 -1.71 -6.42
C LEU A 34 -9.42 -0.87 -7.70
N LEU A 35 -8.26 -0.89 -8.37
CA LEU A 35 -8.11 -0.20 -9.66
C LEU A 35 -9.10 -0.76 -10.70
N TRP A 36 -9.20 -2.08 -10.82
CA TRP A 36 -10.16 -2.72 -11.71
C TRP A 36 -11.62 -2.43 -11.35
N SER A 37 -11.95 -2.30 -10.05
CA SER A 37 -13.30 -1.95 -9.61
C SER A 37 -13.74 -0.56 -10.09
N LEU A 38 -12.79 0.32 -10.38
CA LEU A 38 -13.02 1.66 -10.93
C LEU A 38 -12.80 1.73 -12.46
N GLY A 39 -12.57 0.59 -13.12
CA GLY A 39 -12.28 0.54 -14.55
C GLY A 39 -10.93 1.16 -14.93
N ILE A 40 -9.98 1.23 -14.00
CA ILE A 40 -8.65 1.80 -14.22
C ILE A 40 -7.72 0.70 -14.74
N ASP A 41 -7.44 0.74 -16.04
CA ASP A 41 -6.47 -0.15 -16.69
C ASP A 41 -5.07 0.47 -16.68
N VAL A 42 -4.22 -0.03 -15.80
CA VAL A 42 -2.83 0.41 -15.63
C VAL A 42 -1.89 -0.80 -15.59
N PRO A 43 -0.61 -0.64 -15.95
CA PRO A 43 0.37 -1.71 -15.83
C PRO A 43 0.52 -2.14 -14.37
N LEU A 44 0.90 -3.40 -14.11
CA LEU A 44 1.19 -3.93 -12.77
C LEU A 44 2.21 -3.12 -11.96
N LEU A 45 3.03 -2.32 -12.65
CA LEU A 45 3.96 -1.38 -12.02
C LEU A 45 3.25 -0.27 -11.22
N ALA A 46 2.03 0.11 -11.61
CA ALA A 46 1.26 1.16 -10.94
C ALA A 46 0.86 0.83 -9.50
N PRO A 47 0.17 -0.29 -9.20
CA PRO A 47 -0.16 -0.66 -7.82
C PRO A 47 1.08 -0.97 -6.97
N LEU A 48 2.17 -1.44 -7.59
CA LEU A 48 3.46 -1.64 -6.92
C LEU A 48 4.10 -0.31 -6.50
N LEU A 49 4.20 0.65 -7.42
CA LEU A 49 4.75 1.96 -7.13
C LEU A 49 3.89 2.68 -6.09
N LEU A 50 2.57 2.61 -6.23
CA LEU A 50 1.61 3.16 -5.29
C LEU A 50 1.83 2.61 -3.88
N LEU A 51 1.99 1.29 -3.74
CA LEU A 51 2.29 0.66 -2.45
C LEU A 51 3.56 1.25 -1.84
N VAL A 52 4.66 1.32 -2.60
CA VAL A 52 5.95 1.82 -2.11
C VAL A 52 5.86 3.30 -1.70
N VAL A 53 5.24 4.13 -2.55
CA VAL A 53 5.06 5.57 -2.30
C VAL A 53 4.23 5.80 -1.04
N LEU A 54 3.11 5.08 -0.87
CA LEU A 54 2.26 5.21 0.32
C LEU A 54 2.97 4.72 1.59
N GLN A 55 3.70 3.59 1.52
CA GLN A 55 4.44 3.06 2.66
C GLN A 55 5.57 3.98 3.15
N ILE A 56 6.19 4.74 2.23
CA ILE A 56 7.19 5.74 2.59
C ILE A 56 6.51 7.02 3.08
N GLY A 57 5.52 7.50 2.34
CA GLY A 57 4.88 8.79 2.58
C GLY A 57 4.09 8.87 3.89
N VAL A 58 3.38 7.79 4.25
CA VAL A 58 2.59 7.74 5.50
C VAL A 58 3.49 7.64 6.74
N ARG A 59 4.76 7.21 6.60
CA ARG A 59 5.72 7.19 7.72
C ARG A 59 6.24 8.58 8.06
N VAL A 60 6.09 9.56 7.18
CA VAL A 60 6.38 10.95 7.51
C VAL A 60 5.30 11.40 8.50
N PRO A 61 5.64 11.86 9.72
CA PRO A 61 4.66 12.24 10.73
C PRO A 61 3.93 13.52 10.29
N SER A 62 2.90 13.35 9.48
CA SER A 62 2.05 14.41 8.92
C SER A 62 0.62 14.21 9.41
N SER A 63 0.32 14.79 10.57
CA SER A 63 -1.00 14.86 11.23
C SER A 63 -1.68 13.51 11.58
N PRO A 64 -2.58 13.47 12.60
CA PRO A 64 -3.38 12.28 12.87
C PRO A 64 -4.17 11.90 11.61
N GLY A 65 -4.00 10.66 11.15
CA GLY A 65 -4.70 10.08 9.99
C GLY A 65 -4.01 10.23 8.63
N SER A 66 -2.99 11.10 8.46
CA SER A 66 -2.27 11.30 7.18
C SER A 66 -3.17 11.44 5.94
N ILE A 67 -4.42 11.88 6.13
CA ILE A 67 -5.47 11.85 5.11
C ILE A 67 -5.01 12.64 3.88
N GLY A 68 -4.52 13.87 4.06
CA GLY A 68 -4.06 14.71 2.94
C GLY A 68 -2.89 14.11 2.16
N VAL A 69 -1.87 13.58 2.86
CA VAL A 69 -0.68 12.98 2.23
C VAL A 69 -1.04 11.70 1.47
N PHE A 70 -1.92 10.87 2.04
CA PHE A 70 -2.37 9.64 1.40
C PHE A 70 -3.08 9.91 0.06
N HIS A 71 -4.04 10.83 0.05
CA HIS A 71 -4.80 11.17 -1.16
C HIS A 71 -3.89 11.83 -2.19
N TYR A 72 -3.05 12.77 -1.76
CA TYR A 72 -2.09 13.44 -2.63
C TYR A 72 -1.15 12.46 -3.32
N LEU A 73 -0.55 11.53 -2.57
CA LEU A 73 0.37 10.53 -3.11
C LEU A 73 -0.32 9.52 -4.02
N SER A 74 -1.58 9.18 -3.74
CA SER A 74 -2.38 8.32 -4.61
C SER A 74 -2.64 8.98 -5.96
N VAL A 75 -3.09 10.24 -5.95
CA VAL A 75 -3.31 11.03 -7.16
C VAL A 75 -2.00 11.23 -7.92
N LEU A 76 -0.93 11.61 -7.23
CA LEU A 76 0.38 11.81 -7.83
C LEU A 76 0.85 10.53 -8.54
N THR A 77 0.75 9.38 -7.86
CA THR A 77 1.23 8.12 -8.44
C THR A 77 0.40 7.71 -9.65
N LEU A 78 -0.92 7.73 -9.56
CA LEU A 78 -1.78 7.25 -10.65
C LEU A 78 -1.78 8.19 -11.86
N THR A 79 -1.62 9.49 -11.65
CA THR A 79 -1.49 10.46 -12.75
C THR A 79 -0.19 10.27 -13.54
N LEU A 80 0.87 9.73 -12.94
CA LEU A 80 2.09 9.32 -13.68
C LEU A 80 1.82 8.18 -14.68
N PHE A 81 0.78 7.38 -14.44
CA PHE A 81 0.35 6.31 -15.35
C PHE A 81 -0.80 6.75 -16.27
N GLY A 82 -1.12 8.05 -16.33
CA GLY A 82 -2.14 8.59 -17.23
C GLY A 82 -3.57 8.51 -16.71
N VAL A 83 -3.78 8.17 -15.43
CA VAL A 83 -5.11 8.19 -14.81
C VAL A 83 -5.56 9.63 -14.57
N GLU A 84 -6.83 9.93 -14.88
CA GLU A 84 -7.43 11.24 -14.62
C GLU A 84 -7.40 11.59 -13.13
N LYS A 85 -7.17 12.87 -12.80
CA LYS A 85 -7.02 13.32 -11.39
C LYS A 85 -8.25 12.99 -10.54
N ASP A 86 -9.44 13.21 -11.08
CA ASP A 86 -10.70 12.99 -10.37
C ASP A 86 -10.90 11.51 -10.06
N LEU A 87 -10.62 10.65 -11.05
CA LEU A 87 -10.68 9.20 -10.89
C LEU A 87 -9.62 8.66 -9.91
N ALA A 88 -8.40 9.19 -9.99
CA ALA A 88 -7.31 8.86 -9.06
C ALA A 88 -7.61 9.32 -7.62
N PHE A 89 -8.34 10.44 -7.47
CA PHE A 89 -8.80 10.91 -6.17
C PHE A 89 -9.88 9.98 -5.60
N SER A 90 -10.89 9.60 -6.39
CA SER A 90 -11.89 8.61 -6.00
C SER A 90 -11.25 7.29 -5.56
N TYR A 91 -10.23 6.83 -6.30
CA TYR A 91 -9.44 5.68 -5.90
C TYR A 91 -8.77 5.87 -4.54
N GLY A 92 -8.09 7.01 -4.34
CA GLY A 92 -7.43 7.33 -3.07
C GLY A 92 -8.38 7.32 -1.88
N VAL A 93 -9.60 7.86 -2.04
CA VAL A 93 -10.65 7.83 -1.02
C VAL A 93 -11.06 6.39 -0.68
N LEU A 94 -11.36 5.57 -1.69
CA LEU A 94 -11.75 4.18 -1.49
C LEU A 94 -10.65 3.37 -0.82
N LEU A 95 -9.41 3.52 -1.28
CA LEU A 95 -8.27 2.81 -0.71
C LEU A 95 -8.05 3.24 0.76
N HIS A 96 -8.17 4.53 1.07
CA HIS A 96 -8.05 5.01 2.44
C HIS A 96 -9.14 4.42 3.34
N LEU A 97 -10.39 4.38 2.86
CA LEU A 97 -11.49 3.76 3.60
C LEU A 97 -11.24 2.26 3.85
N VAL A 98 -10.86 1.51 2.82
CA VAL A 98 -10.57 0.06 2.95
C VAL A 98 -9.40 -0.22 3.89
N THR A 99 -8.40 0.68 3.92
CA THR A 99 -7.20 0.48 4.74
C THR A 99 -7.42 0.88 6.20
N TYR A 100 -8.12 1.98 6.46
CA TYR A 100 -8.25 2.56 7.80
C TYR A 100 -9.56 2.19 8.52
N LEU A 101 -10.65 1.92 7.79
CA LEU A 101 -11.94 1.62 8.40
C LEU A 101 -11.93 0.31 9.19
N PRO A 102 -11.47 -0.84 8.66
CA PRO A 102 -11.52 -2.09 9.41
C PRO A 102 -10.70 -2.06 10.72
N PRO A 103 -9.44 -1.56 10.73
CA PRO A 103 -8.70 -1.42 11.98
C PRO A 103 -9.31 -0.43 12.97
N SER A 104 -10.03 0.59 12.50
CA SER A 104 -10.67 1.59 13.37
C SER A 104 -11.93 1.09 14.08
N LEU A 105 -12.53 0.00 13.59
CA LEU A 105 -13.75 -0.60 14.13
C LEU A 105 -13.47 -1.77 15.10
N LEU A 106 -12.23 -2.26 15.15
CA LEU A 106 -11.76 -3.34 16.03
C LEU A 106 -11.15 -2.76 17.32
#